data_AF-A0A950EEG5-F1
#
_entry.id   AF-A0A950EEG5-F1
#
_cell.length_a   1.000
_cell.length_b   1.000
_cell.length_c   1.000
_cell.angle_alpha   90.00
_cell.angle_beta   90.00
_cell.angle_gamma   90.00
#
_symmetry.space_group_name_H-M   'P 1'
#
loop_
_entity.id
_entity.type
_entity.pdbx_description
1 polymer ?
#
loop_
_entity_poly.entity_id
_entity_poly.type
_entity_poly.pdbx_seq_one_letter_code
_entity_poly.pdbx_strand_id
1 'polypeptide(L)'
;MRRARGFWALGFAGLSFLAAWGMGGVTPRPTSGQVGAGAGVALELPPIQLPPGVPRKVEAVLRYIDENGEAPPGYVGGRAFSNDGRQGEQVLPRVDADGDPIEYQEWDVNRRVPGRNRGAERLVTGSDGSAYYTDDHYRTFKAIRGPEPTDAGVMATALARASTLPPIVALPPEVAAKVNAVLSYVRVHGTPMPNYVGGREYYNRSQGGGQVLPRIDADGIAIRYQEWDVNPRIPGQNRGTERLVTGSDGSAYYTDDHYNTFKRIR
;
A
#
# COMPACT_ATOMS: atom_id res chain seq x y z
N MET A 1 60.41 -13.89 18.61
CA MET A 1 61.19 -12.92 19.42
C MET A 1 60.26 -11.78 19.86
N ARG A 2 60.20 -11.54 21.19
CA ARG A 2 59.94 -10.28 21.97
C ARG A 2 58.79 -9.33 21.50
N ARG A 3 57.73 -9.12 22.32
CA ARG A 3 57.55 -8.12 23.44
C ARG A 3 57.69 -6.67 22.94
N ALA A 4 56.90 -5.63 23.29
CA ALA A 4 56.08 -5.32 24.47
C ALA A 4 55.15 -4.10 24.20
N ARG A 5 54.31 -3.82 25.22
CA ARG A 5 53.42 -2.67 25.47
C ARG A 5 54.15 -1.31 25.60
N GLY A 6 53.41 -0.22 25.40
CA GLY A 6 53.75 1.14 25.86
C GLY A 6 52.50 1.93 26.27
N PHE A 7 52.43 2.28 27.56
CA PHE A 7 51.47 3.19 28.20
C PHE A 7 52.02 4.62 28.20
N TRP A 8 51.15 5.63 28.22
CA TRP A 8 51.42 6.93 28.85
C TRP A 8 50.19 7.40 29.64
N ALA A 9 50.43 7.75 30.91
CA ALA A 9 49.56 8.50 31.82
C ALA A 9 49.79 10.03 31.59
N LEU A 10 49.15 11.04 32.19
CA LEU A 10 48.57 11.28 33.52
C LEU A 10 47.93 12.70 33.46
N GLY A 11 46.94 13.00 34.32
CA GLY A 11 46.50 14.38 34.58
C GLY A 11 45.37 14.47 35.62
N PHE A 12 45.71 14.79 36.86
CA PHE A 12 44.82 14.95 38.03
C PHE A 12 44.67 16.43 38.42
N ALA A 13 43.48 16.81 38.91
CA ALA A 13 43.14 17.82 39.96
C ALA A 13 41.70 18.30 39.68
N GLY A 14 40.68 18.26 40.55
CA GLY A 14 40.63 18.19 42.00
C GLY A 14 40.14 19.54 42.55
N LEU A 15 38.86 19.65 42.96
CA LEU A 15 38.43 20.54 44.04
C LEU A 15 36.98 20.24 44.47
N SER A 16 36.83 19.96 45.77
CA SER A 16 35.59 19.67 46.49
C SER A 16 35.05 20.94 47.16
N PHE A 17 33.73 21.02 47.36
CA PHE A 17 33.16 21.72 48.53
C PHE A 17 31.89 21.02 49.01
N LEU A 18 31.90 20.70 50.31
CA LEU A 18 30.80 20.22 51.14
C LEU A 18 30.01 21.41 51.70
N ALA A 19 28.69 21.28 51.82
CA ALA A 19 27.92 21.81 52.96
C ALA A 19 26.54 21.13 53.03
N ALA A 20 26.09 20.84 54.24
CA ALA A 20 24.90 20.07 54.55
C ALA A 20 24.02 20.79 55.60
N TRP A 21 22.74 20.39 55.63
CA TRP A 21 21.71 20.47 56.70
C TRP A 21 20.73 21.64 56.76
N GLY A 22 19.44 21.28 56.92
CA GLY A 22 18.34 22.14 57.38
C GLY A 22 16.94 21.56 57.09
N MET A 23 16.24 21.07 58.13
CA MET A 23 14.92 20.41 58.08
C MET A 23 13.74 21.34 57.74
N GLY A 24 12.65 20.75 57.24
CA GLY A 24 11.30 21.34 57.29
C GLY A 24 10.27 20.51 56.53
N GLY A 25 9.54 19.63 57.22
CA GLY A 25 8.41 18.90 56.65
C GLY A 25 7.11 19.68 56.74
N VAL A 26 6.36 19.75 55.63
CA VAL A 26 4.90 19.95 55.58
C VAL A 26 4.40 19.23 54.32
N THR A 27 3.50 18.25 54.47
CA THR A 27 2.67 17.75 53.36
C THR A 27 1.40 18.62 53.26
N PRO A 28 0.85 18.84 52.04
CA PRO A 28 -0.29 18.00 51.68
C PRO A 28 -0.51 17.73 50.16
N ARG A 29 -1.21 16.60 49.94
CA ARG A 29 -2.16 16.23 48.85
C ARG A 29 -1.60 15.82 47.47
N PRO A 30 -1.93 14.60 46.99
CA PRO A 30 -1.69 14.23 45.59
C PRO A 30 -2.74 14.89 44.72
N THR A 31 -2.31 15.75 43.79
CA THR A 31 -3.13 16.13 42.64
C THR A 31 -2.59 15.38 41.45
N SER A 32 -3.48 14.62 40.85
CA SER A 32 -3.32 13.74 39.70
C SER A 32 -2.51 14.40 38.58
N GLY A 33 -1.38 13.80 38.25
CA GLY A 33 -0.60 14.09 37.06
C GLY A 33 -0.12 12.77 36.48
N GLN A 34 -1.01 12.09 35.75
CA GLN A 34 -0.63 10.95 34.92
C GLN A 34 0.41 11.43 33.90
N VAL A 35 1.64 10.96 34.10
CA VAL A 35 2.62 10.83 33.02
C VAL A 35 2.04 9.87 31.99
N GLY A 36 1.66 10.40 30.83
CA GLY A 36 1.28 9.62 29.66
C GLY A 36 2.51 8.91 29.11
N ALA A 37 2.78 7.72 29.64
CA ALA A 37 3.68 6.75 29.04
C ALA A 37 3.09 6.29 27.70
N GLY A 38 3.96 6.19 26.69
CA GLY A 38 3.63 5.65 25.39
C GLY A 38 3.01 4.25 25.51
N ALA A 39 1.89 4.08 24.82
CA ALA A 39 1.42 2.81 24.33
C ALA A 39 1.10 3.04 22.86
N GLY A 40 1.78 2.30 21.98
CA GLY A 40 1.49 2.28 20.56
C GLY A 40 0.01 1.94 20.39
N VAL A 41 -0.76 2.89 19.87
CA VAL A 41 -2.07 2.61 19.31
C VAL A 41 -1.83 1.83 18.02
N ALA A 42 -1.92 0.50 18.12
CA ALA A 42 -2.12 -0.35 16.96
C ALA A 42 -3.31 0.24 16.19
N LEU A 43 -3.03 0.76 15.00
CA LEU A 43 -4.00 1.43 14.15
C LEU A 43 -5.10 0.41 13.81
N GLU A 44 -6.28 0.55 14.40
CA GLU A 44 -7.44 -0.22 13.98
C GLU A 44 -7.85 0.31 12.59
N LEU A 45 -7.44 -0.43 11.57
CA LEU A 45 -7.49 -0.07 10.17
C LEU A 45 -8.96 -0.05 9.65
N PRO A 46 -9.35 0.90 8.77
CA PRO A 46 -10.71 0.93 8.20
C PRO A 46 -10.98 -0.29 7.31
N PRO A 47 -12.24 -0.77 7.20
CA PRO A 47 -12.54 -1.98 6.45
C PRO A 47 -12.44 -1.77 4.93
N ILE A 48 -11.81 -2.71 4.22
CA ILE A 48 -11.88 -2.83 2.76
C ILE A 48 -13.35 -3.07 2.37
N GLN A 49 -13.88 -2.31 1.41
CA GLN A 49 -15.22 -2.56 0.88
C GLN A 49 -15.19 -3.81 0.01
N LEU A 50 -15.51 -4.96 0.60
CA LEU A 50 -15.51 -6.23 -0.10
C LEU A 50 -16.69 -6.36 -1.08
N PRO A 51 -16.49 -7.01 -2.24
CA PRO A 51 -17.58 -7.37 -3.15
C PRO A 51 -18.60 -8.29 -2.46
N PRO A 52 -19.86 -8.30 -2.92
CA PRO A 52 -20.86 -9.25 -2.45
C PRO A 52 -20.36 -10.70 -2.54
N GLY A 53 -20.54 -11.47 -1.47
CA GLY A 53 -20.12 -12.87 -1.40
C GLY A 53 -18.64 -13.09 -1.07
N VAL A 54 -17.84 -12.05 -0.87
CA VAL A 54 -16.46 -12.18 -0.35
C VAL A 54 -16.49 -12.12 1.19
N PRO A 55 -16.05 -13.18 1.91
CA PRO A 55 -16.08 -13.18 3.36
C PRO A 55 -15.07 -12.21 4.00
N ARG A 56 -15.42 -11.59 5.14
CA ARG A 56 -14.52 -10.66 5.87
C ARG A 56 -13.16 -11.24 6.27
N LYS A 57 -13.04 -12.57 6.45
CA LYS A 57 -11.74 -13.21 6.70
C LYS A 57 -10.74 -12.99 5.56
N VAL A 58 -11.23 -12.84 4.33
CA VAL A 58 -10.39 -12.60 3.14
C VAL A 58 -9.71 -11.26 3.22
N GLU A 59 -10.40 -10.23 3.71
CA GLU A 59 -9.79 -8.92 3.96
C GLU A 59 -8.61 -9.01 4.93
N ALA A 60 -8.78 -9.72 6.06
CA ALA A 60 -7.70 -9.85 7.05
C ALA A 60 -6.48 -10.57 6.47
N VAL A 61 -6.70 -11.60 5.65
CA VAL A 61 -5.62 -12.33 4.97
C VAL A 61 -4.95 -11.46 3.90
N LEU A 62 -5.73 -10.76 3.08
CA LEU A 62 -5.22 -9.85 2.05
C LEU A 62 -4.35 -8.75 2.67
N ARG A 63 -4.79 -8.12 3.77
CA ARG A 63 -4.01 -7.10 4.46
C ARG A 63 -2.67 -7.62 4.97
N TYR A 64 -2.67 -8.80 5.56
CA TYR A 64 -1.43 -9.41 6.02
C TYR A 64 -0.48 -9.68 4.85
N ILE A 65 -0.98 -10.20 3.73
CA ILE A 65 -0.18 -10.46 2.52
C ILE A 65 0.36 -9.15 1.93
N ASP A 66 -0.49 -8.13 1.81
CA ASP A 66 -0.10 -6.81 1.30
C ASP A 66 0.99 -6.15 2.18
N GLU A 67 0.95 -6.36 3.50
CA GLU A 67 1.92 -5.81 4.45
C GLU A 67 3.23 -6.61 4.53
N ASN A 68 3.16 -7.94 4.47
CA ASN A 68 4.29 -8.83 4.78
C ASN A 68 4.86 -9.57 3.57
N GLY A 69 4.14 -9.62 2.45
CA GLY A 69 4.51 -10.39 1.26
C GLY A 69 4.48 -11.91 1.46
N GLU A 70 3.88 -12.40 2.55
CA GLU A 70 3.82 -13.81 2.91
C GLU A 70 2.47 -14.21 3.52
N ALA A 71 2.22 -15.52 3.62
CA ALA A 71 0.98 -16.03 4.19
C ALA A 71 0.93 -15.82 5.72
N PRO A 72 -0.25 -15.52 6.31
CA PRO A 72 -0.37 -15.41 7.76
C PRO A 72 0.08 -16.68 8.50
N PRO A 73 0.53 -16.58 9.76
CA PRO A 73 0.98 -17.74 10.53
C PRO A 73 -0.07 -18.87 10.57
N GLY A 74 0.31 -20.04 10.08
CA GLY A 74 -0.57 -21.22 10.00
C GLY A 74 -1.46 -21.28 8.75
N TYR A 75 -1.31 -20.36 7.81
CA TYR A 75 -1.90 -20.41 6.47
C TYR A 75 -0.85 -20.91 5.46
N VAL A 76 -1.27 -21.26 4.25
CA VAL A 76 -0.37 -21.67 3.17
C VAL A 76 -0.60 -20.75 1.97
N GLY A 77 0.47 -20.29 1.32
CA GLY A 77 0.36 -19.44 0.14
C GLY A 77 1.71 -19.00 -0.39
N GLY A 78 1.70 -18.09 -1.36
CA GLY A 78 2.89 -17.48 -1.97
C GLY A 78 3.46 -18.29 -3.13
N ARG A 79 2.72 -19.29 -3.61
CA ARG A 79 3.10 -20.07 -4.80
C ARG A 79 2.60 -19.35 -6.04
N ALA A 80 3.34 -19.49 -7.15
CA ALA A 80 2.90 -19.00 -8.44
C ALA A 80 1.57 -19.66 -8.85
N PHE A 81 0.58 -18.84 -9.20
CA PHE A 81 -0.65 -19.26 -9.83
C PHE A 81 -0.48 -19.16 -11.35
N SER A 82 -0.67 -20.28 -12.05
CA SER A 82 -0.30 -20.37 -13.48
C SER A 82 -1.18 -19.54 -14.41
N ASN A 83 -2.42 -19.22 -14.01
CA ASN A 83 -3.37 -18.42 -14.78
C ASN A 83 -3.54 -18.90 -16.25
N ASP A 84 -3.51 -20.22 -16.46
CA ASP A 84 -3.52 -20.87 -17.78
C ASP A 84 -4.91 -21.41 -18.18
N GLY A 85 -5.91 -21.30 -17.30
CA GLY A 85 -7.28 -21.77 -17.54
C GLY A 85 -7.43 -23.30 -17.55
N ARG A 86 -6.42 -24.03 -17.06
CA ARG A 86 -6.48 -25.49 -16.98
C ARG A 86 -7.69 -25.95 -16.18
N GLN A 87 -8.21 -27.13 -16.49
CA GLN A 87 -9.32 -27.74 -15.74
C GLN A 87 -10.59 -26.86 -15.65
N GLY A 88 -10.78 -25.92 -16.58
CA GLY A 88 -11.91 -25.00 -16.58
C GLY A 88 -11.81 -23.88 -15.55
N GLU A 89 -10.60 -23.54 -15.10
CA GLU A 89 -10.34 -22.36 -14.28
C GLU A 89 -10.58 -21.09 -15.09
N GLN A 90 -11.11 -20.04 -14.45
CA GLN A 90 -11.24 -18.73 -15.07
C GLN A 90 -9.85 -18.09 -15.20
N VAL A 91 -9.60 -17.47 -16.36
CA VAL A 91 -8.36 -16.76 -16.64
C VAL A 91 -8.49 -15.31 -16.16
N LEU A 92 -7.60 -14.90 -15.28
CA LEU A 92 -7.40 -13.52 -14.84
C LEU A 92 -6.67 -12.70 -15.91
N PRO A 93 -6.72 -11.36 -15.87
CA PRO A 93 -5.96 -10.49 -16.78
C PRO A 93 -4.49 -10.92 -16.87
N ARG A 94 -3.94 -11.01 -18.08
CA ARG A 94 -2.55 -11.49 -18.29
C ARG A 94 -1.53 -10.37 -18.34
N VAL A 95 -1.99 -9.17 -18.66
CA VAL A 95 -1.17 -7.97 -18.73
C VAL A 95 -1.84 -6.90 -17.89
N ASP A 96 -1.04 -6.03 -17.32
CA ASP A 96 -1.52 -4.87 -16.60
C ASP A 96 -1.88 -3.72 -17.55
N ALA A 97 -2.25 -2.57 -16.98
CA ALA A 97 -2.55 -1.37 -17.74
C ALA A 97 -1.36 -0.82 -18.55
N ASP A 98 -0.12 -1.26 -18.25
CA ASP A 98 1.09 -0.96 -19.00
C ASP A 98 1.31 -1.90 -20.18
N GLY A 99 0.62 -3.03 -20.22
CA GLY A 99 0.88 -4.12 -21.14
C GLY A 99 1.99 -5.07 -20.68
N ASP A 100 2.49 -4.91 -19.45
CA ASP A 100 3.48 -5.80 -18.85
C ASP A 100 2.81 -7.07 -18.32
N PRO A 101 3.44 -8.26 -18.41
CA PRO A 101 2.86 -9.50 -17.91
C PRO A 101 2.61 -9.46 -16.39
N ILE A 102 1.41 -9.87 -15.97
CA ILE A 102 1.08 -9.98 -14.55
C ILE A 102 1.49 -11.37 -14.03
N GLU A 103 2.33 -11.38 -12.99
CA GLU A 103 2.65 -12.58 -12.24
C GLU A 103 1.68 -12.73 -11.06
N TYR A 104 1.09 -13.91 -10.93
CA TYR A 104 0.10 -14.19 -9.87
C TYR A 104 0.65 -15.13 -8.81
N GLN A 105 0.24 -14.89 -7.56
CA GLN A 105 0.44 -15.80 -6.43
C GLN A 105 -0.88 -16.22 -5.81
N GLU A 106 -0.97 -17.46 -5.32
CA GLU A 106 -2.13 -18.00 -4.64
C GLU A 106 -1.94 -18.13 -3.12
N TRP A 107 -3.05 -17.96 -2.38
CA TRP A 107 -3.08 -17.96 -0.92
C TRP A 107 -4.34 -18.65 -0.38
N ASP A 108 -4.16 -19.46 0.65
CA ASP A 108 -5.27 -19.97 1.46
C ASP A 108 -5.89 -18.81 2.25
N VAL A 109 -7.23 -18.76 2.30
CA VAL A 109 -7.98 -17.81 3.16
C VAL A 109 -8.47 -18.42 4.47
N ASN A 110 -8.13 -19.69 4.69
CA ASN A 110 -8.46 -20.45 5.90
C ASN A 110 -7.17 -21.00 6.52
N ARG A 111 -7.08 -21.00 7.85
CA ARG A 111 -5.95 -21.59 8.57
C ARG A 111 -5.86 -23.08 8.27
N ARG A 112 -4.65 -23.58 8.03
CA ARG A 112 -4.39 -25.01 7.81
C ARG A 112 -4.72 -25.79 9.09
N VAL A 113 -5.50 -26.85 8.93
CA VAL A 113 -5.76 -27.84 9.99
C VAL A 113 -5.19 -29.19 9.54
N PRO A 114 -4.28 -29.81 10.31
CA PRO A 114 -3.75 -31.14 9.98
C PRO A 114 -4.88 -32.16 9.77
N GLY A 115 -4.76 -32.98 8.72
CA GLY A 115 -5.77 -33.99 8.37
C GLY A 115 -7.05 -33.47 7.72
N ARG A 116 -7.19 -32.15 7.50
CA ARG A 116 -8.33 -31.55 6.78
C ARG A 116 -7.91 -30.98 5.44
N ASN A 117 -8.81 -31.09 4.45
CA ASN A 117 -8.67 -30.38 3.18
C ASN A 117 -8.71 -28.86 3.44
N ARG A 118 -7.90 -28.11 2.69
CA ARG A 118 -7.78 -26.64 2.74
C ARG A 118 -9.03 -25.91 2.21
N GLY A 119 -9.93 -26.65 1.57
CA GLY A 119 -11.16 -26.12 1.00
C GLY A 119 -10.96 -25.55 -0.41
N ALA A 120 -12.06 -25.07 -1.00
CA ALA A 120 -12.10 -24.50 -2.35
C ALA A 120 -11.69 -23.02 -2.39
N GLU A 121 -11.80 -22.31 -1.25
CA GLU A 121 -11.59 -20.87 -1.22
C GLU A 121 -10.12 -20.48 -1.35
N ARG A 122 -9.82 -19.49 -2.19
CA ARG A 122 -8.48 -18.94 -2.39
C ARG A 122 -8.52 -17.45 -2.62
N LEU A 123 -7.43 -16.79 -2.26
CA LEU A 123 -7.09 -15.45 -2.67
C LEU A 123 -5.95 -15.54 -3.69
N VAL A 124 -6.01 -14.74 -4.75
CA VAL A 124 -4.97 -14.65 -5.78
C VAL A 124 -4.57 -13.18 -5.91
N THR A 125 -3.27 -12.87 -5.86
CA THR A 125 -2.74 -11.51 -5.95
C THR A 125 -1.80 -11.37 -7.14
N GLY A 126 -1.93 -10.30 -7.92
CA GLY A 126 -1.09 -9.99 -9.07
C GLY A 126 0.05 -9.02 -8.73
N SER A 127 1.13 -9.07 -9.51
CA SER A 127 2.29 -8.16 -9.43
C SER A 127 1.96 -6.69 -9.70
N ASP A 128 0.87 -6.44 -10.42
CA ASP A 128 0.25 -5.12 -10.65
C ASP A 128 -0.46 -4.57 -9.41
N GLY A 129 -0.64 -5.43 -8.40
CA GLY A 129 -1.40 -5.18 -7.19
C GLY A 129 -2.83 -5.70 -7.28
N SER A 130 -3.31 -6.32 -8.35
CA SER A 130 -4.66 -6.89 -8.38
C SER A 130 -4.88 -7.96 -7.31
N ALA A 131 -6.13 -8.16 -6.89
CA ALA A 131 -6.51 -9.16 -5.89
C ALA A 131 -7.88 -9.75 -6.20
N TYR A 132 -7.96 -11.08 -6.27
CA TYR A 132 -9.13 -11.84 -6.67
C TYR A 132 -9.45 -12.93 -5.66
N TYR A 133 -10.74 -13.10 -5.35
CA TYR A 133 -11.22 -14.18 -4.50
C TYR A 133 -12.01 -15.21 -5.29
N THR A 134 -11.73 -16.48 -5.02
CA THR A 134 -12.55 -17.61 -5.50
C THR A 134 -13.07 -18.39 -4.30
N ASP A 135 -14.32 -18.81 -4.35
CA ASP A 135 -14.96 -19.74 -3.42
C ASP A 135 -15.20 -21.14 -4.03
N ASP A 136 -14.81 -21.33 -5.29
CA ASP A 136 -15.10 -22.50 -6.11
C ASP A 136 -13.85 -23.14 -6.74
N HIS A 137 -12.68 -22.89 -6.14
CA HIS A 137 -11.39 -23.44 -6.54
C HIS A 137 -10.96 -23.02 -7.96
N TYR A 138 -10.90 -21.69 -8.15
CA TYR A 138 -10.45 -20.97 -9.34
C TYR A 138 -11.38 -21.07 -10.56
N ARG A 139 -12.57 -21.68 -10.44
CA ARG A 139 -13.53 -21.76 -11.55
C ARG A 139 -14.14 -20.39 -11.85
N THR A 140 -14.39 -19.61 -10.82
CA THR A 140 -14.78 -18.21 -10.93
C THR A 140 -14.05 -17.35 -9.91
N PHE A 141 -13.91 -16.08 -10.22
CA PHE A 141 -13.27 -15.07 -9.38
C PHE A 141 -14.17 -13.86 -9.19
N LYS A 142 -14.02 -13.23 -8.02
CA LYS A 142 -14.60 -11.94 -7.66
C LYS A 142 -13.44 -10.95 -7.48
N ALA A 143 -13.41 -9.85 -8.23
CA ALA A 143 -12.37 -8.85 -8.09
C ALA A 143 -12.53 -8.08 -6.77
N ILE A 144 -11.52 -8.12 -5.91
CA ILE A 144 -11.42 -7.25 -4.73
C ILE A 144 -10.74 -5.93 -5.13
N ARG A 145 -9.70 -6.02 -5.97
CA ARG A 145 -8.93 -4.91 -6.53
C ARG A 145 -8.47 -5.31 -7.95
N GLY A 146 -8.59 -4.43 -8.93
CA GLY A 146 -8.30 -4.72 -10.35
C GLY A 146 -9.56 -4.90 -11.21
N PRO A 147 -9.41 -5.14 -12.53
CA PRO A 147 -10.54 -5.30 -13.45
C PRO A 147 -11.27 -6.63 -13.23
N GLU A 148 -12.53 -6.73 -13.66
CA GLU A 148 -13.30 -7.96 -13.47
C GLU A 148 -12.80 -9.10 -14.40
N PRO A 149 -12.62 -10.33 -13.88
CA PRO A 149 -12.08 -11.46 -14.66
C PRO A 149 -12.93 -11.90 -15.87
N THR A 150 -14.19 -11.47 -15.96
CA THR A 150 -15.06 -11.74 -17.11
C THR A 150 -14.64 -10.98 -18.37
N ASP A 151 -13.83 -9.93 -18.22
CA ASP A 151 -13.41 -9.07 -19.34
C ASP A 151 -12.12 -9.58 -20.02
N ALA A 152 -11.45 -10.60 -19.45
CA ALA A 152 -10.23 -11.22 -19.98
C ALA A 152 -10.40 -11.83 -21.38
N GLY A 153 -11.63 -12.23 -21.77
CA GLY A 153 -11.97 -12.72 -23.10
C GLY A 153 -12.17 -11.63 -24.15
N VAL A 154 -12.39 -10.38 -23.73
CA VAL A 154 -12.64 -9.22 -24.63
C VAL A 154 -11.34 -8.46 -24.94
N MET A 155 -10.25 -8.72 -24.18
CA MET A 155 -8.98 -7.98 -24.25
C MET A 155 -8.03 -8.30 -25.39
N ALA A 156 -8.18 -9.44 -26.07
CA ALA A 156 -7.43 -9.69 -27.29
C ALA A 156 -7.77 -8.69 -28.43
N THR A 157 -8.93 -8.02 -28.35
CA THR A 157 -9.35 -7.00 -29.33
C THR A 157 -8.97 -5.56 -28.91
N ALA A 158 -8.62 -5.34 -27.64
CA ALA A 158 -8.38 -4.01 -27.09
C ALA A 158 -6.90 -3.56 -27.18
N LEU A 159 -5.96 -4.50 -27.32
CA LEU A 159 -4.55 -4.22 -27.67
C LEU A 159 -4.38 -3.38 -28.95
N ALA A 160 -5.41 -3.29 -29.81
CA ALA A 160 -5.39 -2.46 -31.01
C ALA A 160 -5.68 -0.95 -30.76
N ARG A 161 -5.94 -0.52 -29.51
CA ARG A 161 -6.24 0.91 -29.21
C ARG A 161 -5.47 1.55 -28.05
N ALA A 162 -4.55 0.85 -27.40
CA ALA A 162 -3.58 1.45 -26.49
C ALA A 162 -2.49 2.19 -27.29
N SER A 163 -2.75 3.42 -27.74
CA SER A 163 -1.77 4.22 -28.47
C SER A 163 -1.82 5.71 -28.14
N THR A 164 -1.96 6.06 -26.85
CA THR A 164 -1.79 7.44 -26.35
C THR A 164 -1.38 7.54 -24.86
N LEU A 165 -0.98 6.46 -24.18
CA LEU A 165 -0.54 6.57 -22.78
C LEU A 165 0.78 7.34 -22.68
N PRO A 166 0.92 8.29 -21.75
CA PRO A 166 2.22 8.89 -21.46
C PRO A 166 3.19 7.78 -20.99
N PRO A 167 4.47 7.83 -21.41
CA PRO A 167 5.45 6.85 -20.97
C PRO A 167 5.62 6.90 -19.45
N ILE A 168 5.87 5.75 -18.83
CA ILE A 168 6.32 5.73 -17.43
C ILE A 168 7.64 6.49 -17.33
N VAL A 169 7.71 7.43 -16.40
CA VAL A 169 8.92 8.21 -16.13
C VAL A 169 9.46 7.85 -14.75
N ALA A 170 10.77 7.60 -14.67
CA ALA A 170 11.45 7.48 -13.38
C ALA A 170 11.48 8.84 -12.68
N LEU A 171 10.87 8.91 -11.50
CA LEU A 171 10.93 10.11 -10.66
C LEU A 171 12.32 10.24 -10.00
N PRO A 172 12.75 11.47 -9.65
CA PRO A 172 13.93 11.66 -8.80
C PRO A 172 13.83 10.83 -7.51
N PRO A 173 14.93 10.24 -7.00
CA PRO A 173 14.87 9.25 -5.91
C PRO A 173 14.09 9.68 -4.67
N GLU A 174 14.24 10.93 -4.22
CA GLU A 174 13.50 11.46 -3.06
C GLU A 174 12.00 11.57 -3.32
N VAL A 175 11.62 12.01 -4.53
CA VAL A 175 10.21 12.10 -4.95
C VAL A 175 9.64 10.69 -5.10
N ALA A 176 10.38 9.78 -5.72
CA ALA A 176 9.99 8.38 -5.87
C ALA A 176 9.75 7.72 -4.51
N ALA A 177 10.62 7.96 -3.51
CA ALA A 177 10.48 7.38 -2.18
C ALA A 177 9.16 7.79 -1.50
N LYS A 178 8.85 9.09 -1.47
CA LYS A 178 7.60 9.57 -0.84
C LYS A 178 6.36 9.17 -1.63
N VAL A 179 6.41 9.23 -2.96
CA VAL A 179 5.28 8.87 -3.82
C VAL A 179 4.99 7.38 -3.76
N ASN A 180 6.02 6.53 -3.79
CA ASN A 180 5.85 5.08 -3.67
C ASN A 180 5.34 4.69 -2.28
N ALA A 181 5.78 5.36 -1.21
CA ALA A 181 5.21 5.13 0.12
C ALA A 181 3.70 5.42 0.14
N VAL A 182 3.27 6.54 -0.46
CA VAL A 182 1.85 6.89 -0.58
C VAL A 182 1.11 5.91 -1.47
N LEU A 183 1.64 5.59 -2.65
CA LEU A 183 1.02 4.67 -3.60
C LEU A 183 0.80 3.28 -2.98
N SER A 184 1.83 2.72 -2.35
CA SER A 184 1.72 1.43 -1.66
C SER A 184 0.68 1.49 -0.55
N TYR A 185 0.68 2.55 0.27
CA TYR A 185 -0.31 2.70 1.34
C TYR A 185 -1.73 2.79 0.78
N VAL A 186 -2.01 3.71 -0.14
CA VAL A 186 -3.38 3.97 -0.61
C VAL A 186 -3.94 2.81 -1.43
N ARG A 187 -3.11 2.03 -2.12
CA ARG A 187 -3.53 0.80 -2.80
C ARG A 187 -4.01 -0.28 -1.83
N VAL A 188 -3.42 -0.34 -0.64
CA VAL A 188 -3.75 -1.32 0.40
C VAL A 188 -4.94 -0.85 1.24
N HIS A 189 -4.95 0.44 1.62
CA HIS A 189 -5.88 0.96 2.60
C HIS A 189 -7.10 1.66 1.99
N GLY A 190 -7.03 2.15 0.75
CA GLY A 190 -8.09 2.94 0.11
C GLY A 190 -8.35 4.29 0.80
N THR A 191 -7.50 4.69 1.75
CA THR A 191 -7.61 5.92 2.56
C THR A 191 -6.28 6.64 2.61
N PRO A 192 -6.25 7.97 2.84
CA PRO A 192 -4.99 8.69 2.97
C PRO A 192 -4.19 8.22 4.19
N MET A 193 -2.87 8.30 4.11
CA MET A 193 -1.98 8.07 5.25
C MET A 193 -2.34 8.96 6.46
N PRO A 194 -1.99 8.54 7.70
CA PRO A 194 -2.14 9.39 8.88
C PRO A 194 -1.45 10.75 8.68
N ASN A 195 -2.20 11.84 8.92
CA ASN A 195 -1.81 13.22 8.65
C ASN A 195 -1.70 13.63 7.17
N TYR A 196 -2.12 12.80 6.21
CA TYR A 196 -2.21 13.18 4.80
C TYR A 196 -3.67 13.48 4.43
N VAL A 197 -3.89 14.16 3.31
CA VAL A 197 -5.24 14.42 2.77
C VAL A 197 -5.35 13.76 1.40
N GLY A 198 -6.47 13.08 1.13
CA GLY A 198 -6.67 12.38 -0.14
C GLY A 198 -7.92 11.51 -0.13
N GLY A 199 -8.08 10.71 -1.19
CA GLY A 199 -9.18 9.76 -1.39
C GLY A 199 -10.41 10.34 -2.06
N ARG A 200 -10.36 11.62 -2.42
CA ARG A 200 -11.43 12.28 -3.17
C ARG A 200 -11.34 11.90 -4.64
N GLU A 201 -12.50 11.86 -5.29
CA GLU A 201 -12.57 11.69 -6.73
C GLU A 201 -11.84 12.84 -7.44
N TYR A 202 -10.88 12.47 -8.30
CA TYR A 202 -10.29 13.38 -9.26
C TYR A 202 -11.10 13.30 -10.55
N TYR A 203 -11.91 14.32 -10.82
CA TYR A 203 -12.85 14.30 -11.94
C TYR A 203 -12.21 14.34 -13.34
N ASN A 204 -10.88 14.47 -13.42
CA ASN A 204 -10.13 14.46 -14.68
C ASN A 204 -10.76 15.36 -15.75
N ARG A 205 -10.98 16.64 -15.40
CA ARG A 205 -11.61 17.65 -16.26
C ARG A 205 -10.50 18.50 -16.89
N SER A 206 -10.61 18.84 -18.18
CA SER A 206 -9.69 19.78 -18.85
C SER A 206 -9.91 21.24 -18.44
N GLN A 207 -10.83 21.51 -17.49
CA GLN A 207 -11.14 22.86 -17.05
C GLN A 207 -9.91 23.47 -16.37
N GLY A 208 -9.41 24.58 -16.93
CA GLY A 208 -8.20 25.25 -16.45
C GLY A 208 -6.92 24.89 -17.21
N GLY A 209 -6.99 24.06 -18.27
CA GLY A 209 -5.83 23.76 -19.13
C GLY A 209 -4.92 22.65 -18.61
N GLY A 210 -5.29 21.96 -17.52
CA GLY A 210 -4.55 20.81 -17.01
C GLY A 210 -4.62 19.59 -17.93
N GLN A 211 -3.58 18.77 -17.88
CA GLN A 211 -3.50 17.53 -18.66
C GLN A 211 -4.64 16.58 -18.28
N VAL A 212 -5.32 16.06 -19.30
CA VAL A 212 -6.37 15.04 -19.15
C VAL A 212 -5.72 13.67 -19.17
N LEU A 213 -5.93 12.90 -18.10
CA LEU A 213 -5.54 11.50 -18.01
C LEU A 213 -6.47 10.62 -18.89
N PRO A 214 -6.07 9.39 -19.24
CA PRO A 214 -6.94 8.45 -19.94
C PRO A 214 -8.33 8.35 -19.27
N ARG A 215 -9.41 8.33 -20.05
CA ARG A 215 -10.77 8.23 -19.47
C ARG A 215 -11.29 6.82 -19.42
N ILE A 216 -10.71 5.95 -20.23
CA ILE A 216 -11.03 4.55 -20.34
C ILE A 216 -9.71 3.78 -20.26
N ASP A 217 -9.74 2.61 -19.64
CA ASP A 217 -8.59 1.72 -19.55
C ASP A 217 -8.39 0.96 -20.86
N ALA A 218 -7.39 0.06 -20.86
CA ALA A 218 -7.16 -0.85 -21.96
C ALA A 218 -8.42 -1.63 -22.33
N ASP A 219 -9.33 -1.82 -21.38
CA ASP A 219 -10.53 -2.62 -21.49
C ASP A 219 -11.74 -1.81 -21.99
N GLY A 220 -11.58 -0.51 -22.19
CA GLY A 220 -12.65 0.40 -22.56
C GLY A 220 -13.59 0.75 -21.40
N ILE A 221 -13.26 0.34 -20.17
CA ILE A 221 -14.00 0.64 -18.96
C ILE A 221 -13.61 2.03 -18.46
N ALA A 222 -14.60 2.81 -18.01
CA ALA A 222 -14.34 4.16 -17.52
C ALA A 222 -13.43 4.15 -16.29
N ILE A 223 -12.29 4.83 -16.37
CA ILE A 223 -11.35 4.95 -15.26
C ILE A 223 -11.86 6.00 -14.29
N ARG A 224 -12.02 5.60 -13.03
CA ARG A 224 -12.27 6.51 -11.91
C ARG A 224 -10.95 6.83 -11.24
N TYR A 225 -10.68 8.11 -11.05
CA TYR A 225 -9.46 8.56 -10.40
C TYR A 225 -9.71 9.04 -8.99
N GLN A 226 -8.75 8.81 -8.11
CA GLN A 226 -8.66 9.42 -6.79
C GLN A 226 -7.37 10.21 -6.66
N GLU A 227 -7.41 11.31 -5.91
CA GLU A 227 -6.23 12.14 -5.62
C GLU A 227 -5.73 11.99 -4.17
N TRP A 228 -4.42 12.12 -3.99
CA TRP A 228 -3.72 11.94 -2.72
C TRP A 228 -2.58 12.96 -2.56
N ASP A 229 -2.44 13.53 -1.37
CA ASP A 229 -1.24 14.26 -1.00
C ASP A 229 -0.05 13.31 -0.91
N VAL A 230 1.12 13.82 -1.30
CA VAL A 230 2.39 13.09 -1.19
C VAL A 230 3.27 13.60 -0.05
N ASN A 231 2.81 14.65 0.64
CA ASN A 231 3.46 15.23 1.82
C ASN A 231 2.44 15.29 2.97
N PRO A 232 2.89 15.17 4.24
CA PRO A 232 1.99 15.29 5.38
C PRO A 232 1.44 16.72 5.51
N ARG A 233 0.21 16.83 5.99
CA ARG A 233 -0.44 18.10 6.32
C ARG A 233 0.22 18.71 7.55
N ILE A 234 0.78 19.90 7.36
CA ILE A 234 1.31 20.72 8.45
C ILE A 234 0.28 21.83 8.77
N PRO A 235 -0.19 21.94 10.04
CA PRO A 235 -1.12 23.00 10.42
C PRO A 235 -0.58 24.40 10.07
N GLY A 236 -1.42 25.22 9.43
CA GLY A 236 -1.05 26.57 9.01
C GLY A 236 -0.26 26.65 7.69
N GLN A 237 0.11 25.53 7.07
CA GLN A 237 0.75 25.50 5.75
C GLN A 237 -0.21 25.03 4.65
N ASN A 238 0.03 25.51 3.44
CA ASN A 238 -0.62 25.00 2.24
C ASN A 238 -0.13 23.57 1.95
N ARG A 239 -1.00 22.70 1.42
CA ARG A 239 -0.73 21.30 1.00
C ARG A 239 0.23 21.18 -0.19
N GLY A 240 0.69 22.30 -0.74
CA GLY A 240 1.57 22.34 -1.91
C GLY A 240 0.84 21.94 -3.20
N THR A 241 1.62 21.89 -4.29
CA THR A 241 1.16 21.58 -5.65
C THR A 241 1.27 20.10 -6.00
N GLU A 242 2.05 19.34 -5.24
CA GLU A 242 2.35 17.93 -5.55
C GLU A 242 1.18 17.01 -5.20
N ARG A 243 0.80 16.13 -6.13
CA ARG A 243 -0.26 15.12 -5.92
C ARG A 243 0.09 13.80 -6.57
N LEU A 244 -0.38 12.73 -5.94
CA LEU A 244 -0.52 11.42 -6.56
C LEU A 244 -1.99 11.27 -7.00
N VAL A 245 -2.21 10.74 -8.20
CA VAL A 245 -3.52 10.39 -8.73
C VAL A 245 -3.50 8.90 -9.10
N THR A 246 -4.44 8.12 -8.57
CA THR A 246 -4.55 6.67 -8.84
C THR A 246 -5.83 6.37 -9.59
N GLY A 247 -5.75 5.59 -10.65
CA GLY A 247 -6.89 5.11 -11.42
C GLY A 247 -7.43 3.78 -10.90
N SER A 248 -8.72 3.52 -11.15
CA SER A 248 -9.37 2.25 -10.86
C SER A 248 -8.79 1.08 -11.67
N ASP A 249 -8.10 1.38 -12.77
CA ASP A 249 -7.35 0.48 -13.63
C ASP A 249 -5.95 0.15 -13.10
N GLY A 250 -5.60 0.63 -11.91
CA GLY A 250 -4.30 0.44 -11.31
C GLY A 250 -3.27 1.50 -11.74
N SER A 251 -3.57 2.35 -12.73
CA SER A 251 -2.66 3.40 -13.16
C SER A 251 -2.33 4.39 -12.05
N ALA A 252 -1.14 4.99 -12.10
CA ALA A 252 -0.74 6.01 -11.14
C ALA A 252 0.04 7.14 -11.81
N TYR A 253 -0.30 8.37 -11.44
CA TYR A 253 0.25 9.58 -12.00
C TYR A 253 0.69 10.52 -10.90
N TYR A 254 1.86 11.11 -11.08
CA TYR A 254 2.40 12.13 -10.20
C TYR A 254 2.38 13.49 -10.90
N THR A 255 1.95 14.53 -10.19
CA THR A 255 2.06 15.93 -10.62
C THR A 255 2.82 16.71 -9.55
N ASP A 256 3.72 17.60 -9.96
CA ASP A 256 4.39 18.59 -9.12
C ASP A 256 3.87 20.01 -9.35
N ASP A 257 2.98 20.18 -10.32
CA ASP A 257 2.50 21.47 -10.82
C ASP A 257 0.97 21.60 -10.72
N HIS A 258 0.35 20.85 -9.79
CA HIS A 258 -1.08 20.92 -9.48
C HIS A 258 -1.99 20.59 -10.69
N TYR A 259 -1.78 19.39 -11.24
CA TYR A 259 -2.51 18.77 -12.35
C TYR A 259 -2.31 19.44 -13.72
N ASN A 260 -1.36 20.38 -13.84
CA ASN A 260 -1.03 20.97 -15.15
C ASN A 260 -0.38 19.91 -16.04
N THR A 261 0.58 19.15 -15.50
CA THR A 261 1.21 18.00 -16.15
C THR A 261 1.25 16.80 -15.21
N PHE A 262 1.30 15.62 -15.82
CA PHE A 262 1.40 14.34 -15.13
C PHE A 262 2.59 13.53 -15.64
N LYS A 263 3.33 12.97 -14.68
CA LYS A 263 4.36 11.95 -14.88
C LYS A 263 3.72 10.62 -14.54
N ARG A 264 3.55 9.75 -15.53
CA ARG A 264 3.04 8.39 -15.28
C ARG A 264 4.09 7.57 -14.55
N ILE A 265 3.67 6.84 -13.53
CA ILE A 265 4.56 6.03 -12.68
C ILE A 265 4.10 4.57 -12.53
N ARG A 266 2.83 4.29 -12.87
CA ARG A 266 2.18 2.98 -13.12
C ARG A 266 1.01 3.21 -14.09
#